data_AF-A0A822C4K2-F1
#
_entry.id   AF-A0A822C4K2-F1
#
_cell.length_a   1.000
_cell.length_b   1.000
_cell.length_c   1.000
_cell.angle_alpha   90.00
_cell.angle_beta   90.00
_cell.angle_gamma   90.00
#
_symmetry.space_group_name_H-M   'P 1'
#
loop_
_entity.id
_entity.type
_entity.pdbx_description
1 polymer ?
#
loop_
_entity_poly.entity_id
_entity_poly.type
_entity_poly.pdbx_seq_one_letter_code
_entity_poly.pdbx_strand_id
1 'polypeptide(L)'
;GKVLISSGLCAQVPLEPPVFADTELYDPVTYMWTTTANMNSPRSYHTAIPLKDGKVLVFGGYYSNNLLSSAELYDPLKELWIKTGSMNTARSSHAFTI
;
A
#
# COMPACT_ATOMS: atom_id res chain seq x y z
N GLY A 1 3.42 16.18 -9.54
CA GLY A 1 3.60 14.78 -9.07
C GLY A 1 2.26 14.23 -8.68
N LYS A 2 2.00 12.94 -8.88
CA LYS A 2 0.74 12.28 -8.47
C LYS A 2 0.83 11.78 -7.03
N VAL A 3 -0.29 11.66 -6.34
CA VAL A 3 -0.37 11.06 -5.00
C VAL A 3 -0.91 9.63 -5.14
N LEU A 4 -0.22 8.66 -4.56
CA LEU A 4 -0.66 7.26 -4.50
C LEU A 4 -1.35 7.00 -3.17
N ILE A 5 -2.60 6.53 -3.22
CA ILE A 5 -3.27 5.92 -2.08
C ILE A 5 -3.36 4.42 -2.35
N SER A 6 -2.90 3.62 -1.40
CA SER A 6 -2.90 2.16 -1.52
C SER A 6 -3.42 1.54 -0.23
N SER A 7 -4.41 0.66 -0.36
CA SER A 7 -5.06 -0.02 0.76
C SER A 7 -5.71 0.91 1.79
N GLY A 8 -6.37 0.30 2.78
CA GLY A 8 -6.95 0.99 3.91
C GLY A 8 -7.89 0.09 4.69
N LEU A 9 -8.29 0.56 5.86
CA LEU A 9 -9.43 -0.01 6.58
C LEU A 9 -10.68 0.73 6.14
N CYS A 10 -11.63 0.01 5.53
CA CYS A 10 -12.97 0.52 5.36
C CYS A 10 -13.85 -0.09 6.46
N ALA A 11 -14.49 0.76 7.27
CA ALA A 11 -15.41 0.29 8.30
C ALA A 11 -16.74 -0.12 7.66
N GLN A 12 -16.84 -1.37 7.20
CA GLN A 12 -18.13 -1.99 6.90
C GLN A 12 -18.29 -3.23 7.79
N VAL A 13 -19.40 -3.25 8.55
CA VAL A 13 -19.97 -4.35 9.38
C VAL A 13 -19.17 -4.83 10.62
N PRO A 14 -19.85 -5.36 11.67
CA PRO A 14 -19.30 -5.50 13.02
C PRO A 14 -18.39 -6.74 13.21
N LEU A 15 -18.03 -7.43 12.13
CA LEU A 15 -17.13 -8.59 12.15
C LEU A 15 -16.02 -8.33 11.14
N GLU A 16 -14.90 -7.83 11.64
CA GLU A 16 -13.65 -7.47 10.93
C GLU A 16 -13.81 -6.54 9.70
N PRO A 17 -13.31 -5.29 9.76
CA PRO A 17 -13.38 -4.38 8.62
C PRO A 17 -12.63 -4.96 7.41
N PRO A 18 -13.24 -5.01 6.21
CA PRO A 18 -12.57 -5.48 5.02
C PRO A 18 -11.36 -4.58 4.72
N VAL A 19 -10.19 -5.21 4.58
CA VAL A 19 -8.97 -4.55 4.10
C VAL A 19 -8.90 -4.78 2.59
N PHE A 20 -8.95 -3.71 1.82
CA PHE A 20 -8.91 -3.76 0.36
C PHE A 20 -7.48 -3.65 -0.15
N ALA A 21 -7.17 -4.34 -1.26
CA ALA A 21 -5.92 -4.18 -1.98
C ALA A 21 -5.95 -3.03 -3.01
N ASP A 22 -7.08 -2.31 -3.06
CA ASP A 22 -7.32 -1.27 -4.06
C ASP A 22 -6.28 -0.16 -3.95
N THR A 23 -5.89 0.34 -5.12
CA THR A 23 -4.92 1.41 -5.25
C THR A 23 -5.46 2.45 -6.21
N GLU A 24 -5.38 3.71 -5.79
CA GLU A 24 -5.87 4.85 -6.55
C GLU A 24 -4.77 5.91 -6.66
N LEU A 25 -4.72 6.56 -7.81
CA LEU A 25 -3.83 7.67 -8.11
C LEU A 25 -4.63 8.95 -8.19
N TYR A 26 -4.21 9.95 -7.42
CA TYR A 26 -4.72 11.32 -7.52
C TYR A 26 -3.79 12.15 -8.40
N ASP A 27 -4.36 12.73 -9.45
CA ASP A 27 -3.70 13.72 -10.29
C ASP A 27 -4.10 15.14 -9.86
N PRO A 28 -3.20 15.95 -9.28
CA PRO A 28 -3.52 17.29 -8.84
C PRO A 28 -3.73 18.29 -9.98
N VAL A 29 -3.38 17.95 -11.23
CA VAL A 29 -3.61 18.82 -12.39
C VAL A 29 -5.06 18.72 -12.85
N THR A 30 -5.59 17.50 -12.89
CA THR A 30 -6.97 17.24 -13.33
C THR A 30 -7.95 17.12 -12.18
N TYR A 31 -7.48 17.06 -10.93
CA TYR A 31 -8.26 16.83 -9.72
C TYR A 31 -9.06 15.51 -9.77
N MET A 32 -8.55 14.50 -10.45
CA MET A 32 -9.23 13.23 -10.63
C MET A 32 -8.51 12.10 -9.90
N TRP A 33 -9.32 11.15 -9.42
CA TRP A 33 -8.87 9.84 -8.95
C TRP A 33 -8.95 8.85 -10.10
N THR A 34 -7.95 8.00 -10.24
CA THR A 34 -7.95 6.91 -11.21
C THR A 34 -7.53 5.63 -10.51
N THR A 35 -8.31 4.56 -10.68
CA THR A 35 -7.96 3.24 -10.18
C THR A 35 -6.74 2.72 -10.94
N THR A 36 -5.84 2.04 -10.24
CA THR A 36 -4.68 1.38 -10.84
C THR A 36 -4.59 -0.07 -10.36
N ALA A 37 -3.51 -0.78 -10.67
CA ALA A 37 -3.33 -2.16 -10.23
C ALA A 37 -3.41 -2.27 -8.71
N ASN A 38 -4.08 -3.35 -8.27
CA ASN A 38 -4.22 -3.68 -6.87
C ASN A 38 -2.95 -4.33 -6.33
N MET A 39 -2.69 -4.13 -5.05
CA MET A 39 -1.63 -4.86 -4.35
C MET A 39 -1.89 -6.36 -4.39
N ASN A 40 -0.83 -7.14 -4.32
CA ASN A 40 -0.93 -8.60 -4.25
C ASN A 40 -1.39 -9.06 -2.86
N SER A 41 -1.14 -8.27 -1.82
CA SER A 41 -1.57 -8.56 -0.46
C SER A 41 -2.21 -7.32 0.16
N PRO A 42 -3.52 -7.36 0.47
CA PRO A 42 -4.17 -6.28 1.20
C PRO A 42 -3.46 -6.07 2.55
N ARG A 43 -3.41 -4.83 3.00
CA ARG A 43 -2.71 -4.46 4.24
C ARG A 43 -3.26 -3.17 4.82
N SER A 44 -3.38 -3.07 6.13
CA SER A 44 -3.64 -1.81 6.82
C SER A 44 -2.47 -1.47 7.72
N TYR A 45 -2.37 -0.20 8.15
CA TYR A 45 -1.30 0.26 9.04
C TYR A 45 0.12 -0.04 8.51
N HIS A 46 0.30 -0.08 7.19
CA HIS A 46 1.58 -0.22 6.52
C HIS A 46 2.31 1.12 6.40
N THR A 47 3.58 1.07 6.05
CA THR A 47 4.35 2.25 5.64
C THR A 47 4.52 2.25 4.12
N ALA A 48 4.40 3.43 3.50
CA ALA A 48 4.65 3.67 2.09
C ALA A 48 5.75 4.72 1.93
N ILE A 49 6.80 4.41 1.16
CA ILE A 49 7.96 5.29 0.93
C ILE A 49 8.12 5.56 -0.57
N PRO A 50 8.10 6.82 -1.02
CA PRO A 50 8.52 7.16 -2.38
C PRO A 50 10.04 7.03 -2.53
N LEU A 51 10.47 6.32 -3.56
CA LEU A 51 11.87 6.15 -3.92
C LEU A 51 12.29 7.24 -4.92
N LYS A 52 13.60 7.47 -5.02
CA LYS A 52 14.19 8.50 -5.92
C LYS A 52 13.89 8.24 -7.40
N ASP A 53 13.63 6.98 -7.76
CA ASP A 53 13.30 6.56 -9.13
C ASP A 53 11.79 6.64 -9.44
N GLY A 54 11.00 7.22 -8.53
CA GLY A 54 9.56 7.43 -8.68
C GLY A 54 8.69 6.24 -8.28
N LYS A 55 9.28 5.10 -7.90
CA LYS A 55 8.52 3.94 -7.39
C LYS A 55 8.10 4.17 -5.94
N VAL A 56 7.14 3.39 -5.46
CA VAL A 56 6.69 3.43 -4.06
C VAL A 56 6.89 2.07 -3.41
N LEU A 57 7.73 2.00 -2.37
CA LEU A 57 7.91 0.80 -1.57
C LEU A 57 6.87 0.79 -0.45
N VAL A 58 6.10 -0.27 -0.37
CA VAL A 58 5.14 -0.53 0.71
C VAL A 58 5.55 -1.78 1.47
N PHE A 59 5.57 -1.73 2.80
CA PHE A 59 5.98 -2.87 3.62
C PHE A 59 5.29 -2.89 4.98
N GLY A 60 5.26 -4.09 5.56
CA GLY A 60 4.58 -4.34 6.83
C GLY A 60 3.08 -4.17 6.72
N GLY A 61 2.46 -3.95 7.87
CA GLY A 61 1.02 -3.77 8.02
C GLY A 61 0.35 -4.99 8.66
N TYR A 62 -0.98 -4.96 8.62
CA TYR A 62 -1.86 -5.93 9.26
C TYR A 62 -2.92 -6.38 8.27
N TYR A 63 -3.18 -7.68 8.24
CA TYR A 63 -4.24 -8.26 7.42
C TYR A 63 -4.73 -9.56 8.04
N SER A 64 -6.06 -9.73 8.15
CA SER A 64 -6.69 -10.98 8.63
C SER A 64 -6.02 -11.56 9.88
N ASN A 65 -5.93 -10.74 10.94
CA ASN A 65 -5.31 -11.12 12.22
C ASN A 65 -3.82 -11.49 12.17
N ASN A 66 -3.12 -11.12 11.11
CA ASN A 66 -1.69 -11.37 10.95
C ASN A 66 -0.91 -10.08 10.70
N LEU A 67 0.24 -9.97 11.38
CA LEU A 67 1.25 -8.98 11.04
C LEU A 67 1.96 -9.41 9.76
N LEU A 68 2.20 -8.45 8.88
CA LEU A 68 2.88 -8.70 7.62
C LEU A 68 4.38 -8.38 7.75
N SER A 69 5.21 -9.27 7.22
CA SER A 69 6.61 -9.01 6.93
C SER A 69 6.84 -8.70 5.44
N SER A 70 5.84 -8.92 4.60
CA SER A 70 5.93 -8.76 3.16
C SER A 70 6.09 -7.29 2.76
N ALA A 71 6.77 -7.09 1.64
CA ALA A 71 6.91 -5.80 0.97
C ALA A 71 6.56 -5.91 -0.51
N GLU A 72 6.05 -4.83 -1.06
CA GLU A 72 5.66 -4.69 -2.46
C GLU A 72 6.11 -3.33 -2.99
N LEU A 73 6.52 -3.30 -4.25
CA LEU A 73 6.98 -2.11 -4.94
C LEU A 73 5.99 -1.76 -6.04
N TYR A 74 5.41 -0.57 -5.97
CA TYR A 74 4.58 -0.01 -7.03
C TYR A 74 5.45 0.68 -8.08
N ASP A 75 5.34 0.24 -9.33
CA ASP A 75 5.96 0.89 -10.49
C ASP A 75 4.90 1.70 -11.26
N PRO A 76 4.90 3.05 -11.15
CA PRO A 76 3.88 3.89 -11.80
C PRO A 76 4.00 3.93 -13.32
N LEU A 77 5.14 3.52 -13.91
CA LEU A 77 5.30 3.47 -15.36
C LEU A 77 4.66 2.22 -15.96
N LYS A 78 4.60 1.15 -15.16
CA LYS A 78 4.00 -0.13 -15.56
C LYS A 78 2.60 -0.32 -14.98
N GLU A 79 2.21 0.51 -14.01
CA GLU A 79 0.97 0.39 -13.26
C GLU A 79 0.84 -1.02 -12.64
N LEU A 80 1.89 -1.48 -11.96
CA LEU A 80 1.94 -2.83 -11.38
C LEU A 80 2.57 -2.83 -9.99
N TRP A 81 2.11 -3.76 -9.16
CA TRP A 81 2.70 -4.11 -7.88
C TRP A 81 3.57 -5.35 -8.00
N ILE A 82 4.84 -5.22 -7.59
CA ILE A 82 5.83 -6.29 -7.64
C ILE A 82 6.17 -6.70 -6.20
N LYS A 83 6.00 -7.98 -5.86
CA LYS A 83 6.47 -8.51 -4.57
C LYS A 83 7.99 -8.43 -4.49
N THR A 84 8.51 -7.99 -3.35
CA THR A 84 9.95 -7.87 -3.11
C THR A 84 10.37 -8.73 -1.91
N GLY A 85 11.60 -8.51 -1.41
CA GLY A 85 12.09 -9.17 -0.19
C GLY A 85 11.23 -8.83 1.03
N SER A 86 11.14 -9.77 1.98
CA SER A 86 10.39 -9.57 3.22
C SER A 86 11.30 -9.13 4.36
N MET A 87 10.73 -8.41 5.32
CA MET A 87 11.39 -8.13 6.60
C MET A 87 11.62 -9.44 7.38
N ASN A 88 12.69 -9.49 8.17
CA ASN A 88 12.94 -10.63 9.06
C ASN A 88 11.91 -10.75 10.21
N THR A 89 11.21 -9.65 10.52
CA THR A 89 10.19 -9.60 11.57
C THR A 89 9.01 -8.78 11.08
N ALA A 90 7.82 -9.37 11.17
CA ALA A 90 6.57 -8.71 10.81
C ALA A 90 6.25 -7.56 11.78
N ARG A 91 5.68 -6.47 11.26
CA ARG A 91 5.30 -5.28 12.05
C ARG A 91 4.21 -4.47 11.35
N SER A 92 3.36 -3.81 12.14
CA SER A 92 2.34 -2.85 11.70
C SER A 92 2.45 -1.58 12.56
N SER A 93 1.80 -0.48 12.13
CA SER A 93 1.74 0.78 12.89
C SER A 93 3.12 1.33 13.30
N HIS A 94 4.13 1.08 12.47
CA HIS A 94 5.50 1.51 12.72
C HIS A 94 5.76 2.89 12.12
N ALA A 95 6.68 3.63 12.74
CA ALA A 95 7.17 4.89 12.20
C ALA A 95 8.36 4.64 11.27
N PHE A 96 8.50 5.48 10.26
CA PHE A 96 9.63 5.47 9.35
C PHE A 96 10.14 6.91 9.14
N THR A 97 11.44 7.04 8.86
CA THR A 97 12.10 8.31 8.50
C THR A 97 13.10 8.06 7.37
N ILE A 98 13.22 9.02 6.45
CA ILE A 98 14.28 9.09 5.43
C ILE A 98 15.39 10.05 5.85
#